data_AF-A0A7C6AUP4-F1
#
_entry.id   AF-A0A7C6AUP4-F1
#
_cell.length_a   1.000
_cell.length_b   1.000
_cell.length_c   1.000
_cell.angle_alpha   90.00
_cell.angle_beta   90.00
_cell.angle_gamma   90.00
#
_symmetry.space_group_name_H-M   'P 1'
#
loop_
_entity.id
_entity.type
_entity.pdbx_description
1 polymer ?
#
loop_
_entity_poly.entity_id
_entity_poly.type
_entity_poly.pdbx_seq_one_letter_code
_entity_poly.pdbx_strand_id
1 'polypeptide(L)'
;MTKITTENVLAYFKGVLTSYSQVFFSGNAVFGILLLLVTFIHPYAGLAGLLAVITSHSTAWLIGYDRKLTEKGIYGFNSLLTALCMGIFFEPSPLLLFLIVITSVFIVFLTVAVQGVLYKYSLPFLSIPFLISVWIVILATRNFSALSLSPRTIFFLNELYKLGGSQLVRLYEESNKLPIPGSIKIYLESL
;
A
#
# COMPACT_ATOMS: atom_id res chain seq x y z
N MET A 1 -7.19 29.42 6.51
CA MET A 1 -6.31 28.99 5.40
C MET A 1 -4.88 28.93 5.91
N THR A 2 -4.36 27.73 6.13
CA THR A 2 -2.96 27.50 6.56
C THR A 2 -2.02 27.96 5.45
N LYS A 3 -1.09 28.89 5.73
CA LYS A 3 -0.07 29.27 4.76
C LYS A 3 0.74 28.03 4.37
N ILE A 4 0.92 27.78 3.07
CA ILE A 4 1.80 26.72 2.58
C ILE A 4 3.23 27.19 2.83
N THR A 5 3.85 26.65 3.88
CA THR A 5 5.26 26.86 4.21
C THR A 5 6.07 25.68 3.67
N THR A 6 7.36 25.89 3.42
CA THR A 6 8.30 24.82 3.00
C THR A 6 8.31 23.66 3.99
N GLU A 7 8.17 23.96 5.28
CA GLU A 7 8.05 22.96 6.35
C GLU A 7 6.80 22.09 6.19
N ASN A 8 5.66 22.68 5.82
CA ASN A 8 4.44 21.93 5.57
C ASN A 8 4.63 20.96 4.39
N VAL A 9 5.27 21.41 3.30
CA VAL A 9 5.53 20.55 2.14
C VAL A 9 6.43 19.36 2.51
N LEU A 10 7.51 19.61 3.25
CA LEU A 10 8.40 18.53 3.71
C LEU A 10 7.68 17.54 4.63
N ALA A 11 6.84 18.04 5.53
CA ALA A 11 6.05 17.22 6.43
C ALA A 11 5.03 16.33 5.68
N TYR A 12 4.45 16.84 4.59
CA TYR A 12 3.57 16.07 3.70
C TYR A 12 4.29 14.88 3.09
N PHE A 13 5.41 15.13 2.40
CA PHE A 13 6.17 14.05 1.75
C PHE A 13 6.72 13.05 2.76
N LYS A 14 7.17 13.53 3.92
CA LYS A 14 7.56 12.65 5.03
C LYS A 14 6.39 11.78 5.49
N GLY A 15 5.19 12.33 5.59
CA GLY A 15 3.99 11.58 5.95
C GLY A 15 3.64 10.47 4.94
N VAL A 16 3.74 10.78 3.65
CA VAL A 16 3.56 9.79 2.57
C VAL A 16 4.59 8.66 2.68
N LEU A 17 5.87 8.99 2.85
CA LEU A 17 6.93 7.97 2.97
C LEU A 17 6.80 7.16 4.25
N THR A 18 6.49 7.81 5.38
CA THR A 18 6.33 7.10 6.66
C THR A 18 5.10 6.20 6.68
N SER A 19 4.06 6.46 5.88
CA SER A 19 2.95 5.49 5.71
C SER A 19 3.41 4.12 5.21
N TYR A 20 4.49 4.04 4.42
CA TYR A 20 5.07 2.75 4.04
C TYR A 20 5.75 2.06 5.23
N SER A 21 6.57 2.77 5.99
CA SER A 21 7.25 2.21 7.16
C SER A 21 6.30 1.87 8.31
N GLN A 22 5.13 2.52 8.39
CA GLN A 22 4.10 2.23 9.39
C GLN A 22 3.51 0.83 9.26
N VAL A 23 3.59 0.18 8.09
CA VAL A 23 3.24 -1.24 7.94
C VAL A 23 4.01 -2.12 8.93
N PHE A 24 5.26 -1.72 9.24
CA PHE A 24 6.14 -2.36 10.21
C PHE A 24 6.25 -1.55 11.51
N PHE A 25 5.26 -0.70 11.80
CA PHE A 25 5.22 0.16 13.00
C PHE A 25 6.43 1.09 13.14
N SER A 26 7.08 1.46 12.03
CA SER A 26 8.25 2.32 12.01
C SER A 26 7.90 3.72 11.48
N GLY A 27 8.45 4.75 12.13
CA GLY A 27 8.35 6.15 11.70
C GLY A 27 9.52 6.63 10.85
N ASN A 28 10.35 5.72 10.32
CA ASN A 28 11.56 6.05 9.58
C ASN A 28 11.26 6.24 8.07
N ALA A 29 11.39 7.47 7.58
CA ALA A 29 11.12 7.80 6.18
C ALA A 29 12.09 7.12 5.19
N VAL A 30 13.37 6.89 5.57
CA VAL A 30 14.33 6.19 4.72
C VAL A 30 13.91 4.73 4.55
N PHE A 31 13.46 4.09 5.62
CA PHE A 31 12.88 2.75 5.53
C PHE A 31 11.60 2.75 4.67
N GLY A 32 10.78 3.80 4.79
CA GLY A 32 9.63 4.01 3.91
C GLY A 32 9.99 4.12 2.42
N ILE A 33 11.09 4.80 2.07
CA ILE A 33 11.60 4.85 0.68
C ILE A 33 11.98 3.45 0.19
N LEU A 34 12.69 2.67 1.00
CA LEU A 34 13.06 1.30 0.63
C LEU A 34 11.82 0.45 0.37
N LEU A 35 10.83 0.50 1.26
CA LEU A 35 9.58 -0.22 1.10
C LEU A 35 8.78 0.25 -0.12
N LEU A 36 8.73 1.56 -0.37
CA LEU A 36 8.13 2.11 -1.59
C LEU A 36 8.79 1.51 -2.84
N LEU A 37 10.13 1.47 -2.91
CA LEU A 37 10.82 0.90 -4.06
C LEU A 37 10.54 -0.60 -4.22
N VAL A 38 10.46 -1.35 -3.12
CA VAL A 38 10.15 -2.78 -3.14
C VAL A 38 8.76 -3.05 -3.70
N THR A 39 7.75 -2.20 -3.44
CA THR A 39 6.41 -2.43 -4.01
C THR A 39 6.38 -2.28 -5.54
N PHE A 40 7.34 -1.56 -6.13
CA PHE A 40 7.47 -1.44 -7.59
C PHE A 40 8.07 -2.66 -8.29
N ILE A 41 8.44 -3.73 -7.56
CA ILE A 41 8.69 -5.05 -8.16
C ILE A 41 7.44 -5.51 -8.94
N HIS A 42 6.24 -5.14 -8.46
CA HIS A 42 5.00 -5.19 -9.21
C HIS A 42 4.56 -3.74 -9.52
N PRO A 43 4.89 -3.18 -10.69
CA PRO A 43 4.70 -1.75 -10.96
C PRO A 43 3.28 -1.23 -10.68
N TYR A 44 2.27 -2.01 -11.04
CA TYR A 44 0.86 -1.65 -10.81
C TYR A 44 0.47 -1.68 -9.33
N ALA A 45 1.00 -2.62 -8.56
CA ALA A 45 0.81 -2.64 -7.11
C ALA A 45 1.50 -1.43 -6.46
N GLY A 46 2.75 -1.15 -6.85
CA GLY A 46 3.48 0.04 -6.39
C GLY A 46 2.73 1.34 -6.67
N LEU A 47 2.20 1.52 -7.89
CA LEU A 47 1.37 2.67 -8.26
C LEU A 47 0.06 2.74 -7.47
N ALA A 48 -0.64 1.61 -7.32
CA ALA A 48 -1.88 1.54 -6.55
C ALA A 48 -1.66 1.91 -5.09
N GLY A 49 -0.61 1.37 -4.47
CA GLY A 49 -0.22 1.67 -3.10
C GLY A 49 0.16 3.14 -2.92
N LEU A 50 0.94 3.70 -3.84
CA LEU A 50 1.35 5.11 -3.77
C LEU A 50 0.15 6.05 -3.91
N LEU A 51 -0.74 5.77 -4.87
CA LEU A 51 -1.99 6.50 -5.05
C LEU A 51 -2.83 6.47 -3.76
N ALA A 52 -3.00 5.30 -3.16
CA ALA A 52 -3.77 5.13 -1.94
C ALA A 52 -3.21 5.91 -0.75
N VAL A 53 -1.89 5.92 -0.58
CA VAL A 53 -1.22 6.70 0.47
C VAL A 53 -1.40 8.20 0.22
N ILE A 54 -1.18 8.68 -1.01
CA ILE A 54 -1.38 10.09 -1.35
C ILE A 54 -2.83 10.50 -1.09
N THR A 55 -3.80 9.69 -1.52
CA THR A 55 -5.22 9.94 -1.30
C THR A 55 -5.53 10.01 0.19
N SER A 56 -5.24 8.94 0.95
CA SER A 56 -5.56 8.86 2.38
C SER A 56 -4.86 9.94 3.22
N HIS A 57 -3.59 10.22 2.94
CA HIS A 57 -2.83 11.28 3.60
C HIS A 57 -3.45 12.66 3.29
N SER A 58 -3.80 12.92 2.03
CA SER A 58 -4.48 14.17 1.63
C SER A 58 -5.85 14.29 2.27
N THR A 59 -6.63 13.20 2.34
CA THR A 59 -7.94 13.18 2.99
C THR A 59 -7.82 13.54 4.46
N ALA A 60 -6.91 12.90 5.20
CA ALA A 60 -6.70 13.19 6.62
C ALA A 60 -6.25 14.64 6.85
N TRP A 61 -5.37 15.14 5.98
CA TRP A 61 -4.91 16.52 6.02
C TRP A 61 -6.03 17.53 5.75
N LEU A 62 -6.82 17.33 4.69
CA LEU A 62 -7.87 18.27 4.27
C LEU A 62 -9.04 18.31 5.26
N ILE A 63 -9.39 17.17 5.85
CA ILE A 63 -10.41 17.08 6.90
C ILE A 63 -9.93 17.73 8.20
N GLY A 64 -8.62 17.86 8.40
CA GLY A 64 -8.04 18.46 9.60
C GLY A 64 -7.91 17.48 10.77
N TYR A 65 -7.66 16.20 10.49
CA TYR A 65 -7.28 15.25 11.54
C TYR A 65 -5.92 15.60 12.16
N ASP A 66 -5.59 14.94 13.28
CA ASP A 66 -4.39 15.22 14.05
C ASP A 66 -3.17 15.25 13.14
N ARG A 67 -2.52 16.41 13.13
CA ARG A 67 -1.41 16.70 12.25
C ARG A 67 -0.21 15.80 12.52
N LYS A 68 0.09 15.55 13.80
CA LYS A 68 1.20 14.69 14.22
C LYS A 68 0.96 13.24 13.80
N LEU A 69 -0.28 12.75 13.88
CA LEU A 69 -0.62 11.40 13.42
C LEU A 69 -0.55 11.30 11.89
N THR A 70 -1.03 12.33 11.20
CA THR A 70 -0.97 12.42 9.73
C THR A 70 0.47 12.42 9.23
N GLU A 71 1.35 13.23 9.81
CA GLU A 71 2.78 13.32 9.48
C GLU A 71 3.58 12.06 9.85
N LYS A 72 3.09 11.27 10.81
CA LYS A 72 3.62 9.94 11.13
C LYS A 72 3.16 8.85 10.16
N GLY A 73 2.26 9.18 9.22
CA GLY A 73 1.75 8.24 8.22
C GLY A 73 0.66 7.29 8.72
N ILE A 74 0.10 7.54 9.91
CA ILE A 74 -0.82 6.62 10.62
C ILE A 74 -2.11 6.35 9.85
N TYR A 75 -2.62 7.35 9.12
CA TYR A 75 -3.86 7.21 8.34
C TYR A 75 -3.66 6.56 6.96
N GLY A 76 -2.41 6.33 6.52
CA GLY A 76 -2.12 5.88 5.16
C GLY A 76 -1.85 4.38 5.00
N PHE A 77 -1.32 3.71 6.03
CA PHE A 77 -0.81 2.34 5.87
C PHE A 77 -1.91 1.28 5.65
N ASN A 78 -3.10 1.45 6.24
CA ASN A 78 -4.22 0.54 5.98
C ASN A 78 -4.74 0.67 4.54
N SER A 79 -4.74 1.89 4.00
CA SER A 79 -5.09 2.15 2.60
C SER A 79 -4.03 1.59 1.65
N LEU A 80 -2.75 1.76 2.00
CA LEU A 80 -1.61 1.17 1.28
C LEU A 80 -1.78 -0.35 1.14
N LEU A 81 -1.97 -1.07 2.24
CA LEU A 81 -2.10 -2.53 2.22
C LEU A 81 -3.29 -2.99 1.36
N THR A 82 -4.45 -2.31 1.48
CA THR A 82 -5.64 -2.65 0.68
C THR A 82 -5.38 -2.44 -0.81
N ALA A 83 -4.77 -1.31 -1.17
CA ALA A 83 -4.51 -0.97 -2.57
C ALA A 83 -3.39 -1.81 -3.20
N LEU A 84 -2.41 -2.24 -2.41
CA LEU A 84 -1.41 -3.23 -2.86
C LEU A 84 -2.11 -4.54 -3.24
N CYS A 85 -3.02 -5.06 -2.40
CA CYS A 85 -3.82 -6.23 -2.76
C CYS A 85 -4.61 -5.99 -4.05
N MET A 86 -5.28 -4.84 -4.17
CA MET A 86 -6.05 -4.52 -5.38
C MET A 86 -5.17 -4.44 -6.64
N GLY A 87 -3.99 -3.83 -6.56
CA GLY A 87 -3.06 -3.71 -7.68
C GLY A 87 -2.37 -5.01 -8.08
N ILE A 88 -2.34 -6.01 -7.18
CA ILE A 88 -1.87 -7.37 -7.49
C ILE A 88 -2.99 -8.20 -8.12
N PHE A 89 -4.20 -8.16 -7.57
CA PHE A 89 -5.28 -9.08 -7.95
C PHE A 89 -6.11 -8.61 -9.15
N PHE A 90 -6.14 -7.32 -9.47
CA PHE A 90 -6.95 -6.78 -10.57
C PHE A 90 -6.12 -6.24 -11.72
N GLU A 91 -6.68 -6.33 -12.93
CA GLU A 91 -6.09 -5.68 -14.09
C GLU A 91 -6.14 -4.14 -13.95
N PRO A 92 -5.03 -3.45 -14.26
CA PRO A 92 -4.96 -1.99 -14.28
C PRO A 92 -6.02 -1.43 -15.23
N SER A 93 -6.88 -0.59 -14.67
CA SER A 93 -7.91 0.10 -15.43
C SER A 93 -8.21 1.45 -14.78
N PRO A 94 -8.74 2.43 -15.54
CA PRO A 94 -9.20 3.69 -14.95
C PRO A 94 -10.23 3.47 -13.84
N LEU A 95 -11.08 2.46 -13.98
CA LEU A 95 -12.05 2.05 -12.96
C LEU A 95 -11.36 1.59 -11.67
N LEU A 96 -10.30 0.77 -11.77
CA LEU A 96 -9.53 0.33 -10.61
C LEU A 96 -8.91 1.52 -9.87
N LEU A 97 -8.30 2.47 -10.60
CA LEU A 97 -7.71 3.67 -9.99
C LEU A 97 -8.76 4.52 -9.27
N PHE A 98 -9.94 4.68 -9.87
CA PHE A 98 -11.06 5.36 -9.24
C PHE A 98 -11.52 4.65 -7.96
N LEU A 99 -11.66 3.32 -8.00
CA LEU A 99 -12.01 2.52 -6.83
C LEU A 99 -10.96 2.64 -5.71
N ILE A 100 -9.66 2.63 -6.05
CA ILE A 100 -8.58 2.83 -5.08
C ILE A 100 -8.73 4.17 -4.36
N VAL A 101 -9.06 5.25 -5.07
CA VAL A 101 -9.28 6.57 -4.46
C VAL A 101 -10.46 6.52 -3.48
N ILE A 102 -11.62 6.01 -3.91
CA ILE A 102 -12.83 5.94 -3.08
C ILE A 102 -12.59 5.05 -1.85
N THR A 103 -12.01 3.86 -2.04
CA THR A 103 -11.69 2.93 -0.96
C THR A 103 -10.67 3.53 0.00
N SER A 104 -9.68 4.27 -0.48
CA SER A 104 -8.68 4.92 0.39
C SER A 104 -9.29 6.01 1.27
N VAL A 105 -10.22 6.80 0.73
CA VAL A 105 -10.99 7.79 1.50
C VAL A 105 -11.84 7.09 2.57
N PHE A 106 -12.55 6.03 2.18
CA PHE A 106 -13.35 5.22 3.11
C PHE A 106 -12.50 4.63 4.25
N ILE A 107 -11.33 4.09 3.94
CA ILE A 107 -10.41 3.50 4.92
C ILE A 107 -9.94 4.53 5.95
N VAL A 108 -9.74 5.79 5.57
CA VAL A 108 -9.40 6.85 6.53
C VAL A 108 -10.50 6.99 7.57
N PHE A 109 -11.76 7.09 7.15
CA PHE A 109 -12.90 7.16 8.07
C PHE A 109 -13.05 5.90 8.92
N LEU A 110 -12.87 4.73 8.32
CA LEU A 110 -12.89 3.45 9.02
C LEU A 110 -11.79 3.39 10.08
N THR A 111 -10.58 3.85 9.76
CA THR A 111 -9.44 3.90 10.67
C THR A 111 -9.76 4.79 11.88
N VAL A 112 -10.32 5.97 11.65
CA VAL A 112 -10.74 6.88 12.74
C VAL A 112 -11.85 6.28 13.58
N ALA A 113 -12.84 5.63 12.97
CA ALA A 113 -13.93 4.97 13.69
C ALA A 113 -13.41 3.83 14.58
N VAL A 114 -12.58 2.93 14.03
CA VAL A 114 -11.98 1.82 14.78
C VAL A 114 -11.07 2.35 15.89
N GLN A 115 -10.26 3.37 15.60
CA GLN A 115 -9.44 4.05 16.61
C GLN A 115 -10.30 4.59 17.75
N GLY A 116 -11.41 5.27 17.46
CA GLY A 116 -12.30 5.83 18.48
C GLY A 116 -12.96 4.76 19.38
N VAL A 117 -13.32 3.61 18.82
CA VAL A 117 -13.88 2.48 19.59
C VAL A 117 -12.81 1.86 20.49
N LEU A 118 -11.63 1.58 19.95
CA LEU A 118 -10.55 0.88 20.66
C LEU A 118 -9.83 1.77 21.69
N TYR A 119 -9.86 3.09 21.50
CA TYR A 119 -9.28 4.06 22.43
C TYR A 119 -9.84 3.88 23.85
N LYS A 120 -11.13 3.54 24.00
CA LYS A 120 -11.78 3.28 25.30
C LYS A 120 -11.15 2.10 26.06
N TYR A 121 -10.51 1.18 25.34
CA TYR A 121 -9.87 -0.01 25.87
C TYR A 121 -8.34 0.08 25.87
N SER A 122 -7.78 1.25 25.53
CA SER A 122 -6.33 1.45 25.38
C SER A 122 -5.67 0.51 24.36
N LEU A 123 -6.42 0.08 23.33
CA LEU A 123 -5.94 -0.82 22.30
C LEU A 123 -5.60 -0.06 20.99
N PRO A 124 -4.52 -0.44 20.29
CA PRO A 124 -4.23 0.09 18.95
C PRO A 124 -5.13 -0.55 17.89
N PHE A 125 -5.47 0.19 16.84
CA PHE A 125 -6.28 -0.33 15.72
C PHE A 125 -5.51 -1.25 14.77
N LEU A 126 -4.18 -1.14 14.72
CA LEU A 126 -3.28 -1.97 13.89
C LEU A 126 -3.80 -2.10 12.44
N SER A 127 -3.87 -3.33 11.92
CA SER A 127 -4.34 -3.65 10.57
C SER A 127 -5.83 -4.01 10.49
N ILE A 128 -6.62 -3.75 11.55
CA ILE A 128 -8.06 -4.03 11.55
C ILE A 128 -8.79 -3.29 10.40
N PRO A 129 -8.54 -1.99 10.15
CA PRO A 129 -9.18 -1.28 9.04
C PRO A 129 -8.84 -1.89 7.67
N PHE A 130 -7.59 -2.34 7.48
CA PHE A 130 -7.17 -3.06 6.28
C PHE A 130 -7.94 -4.38 6.12
N LEU A 131 -7.99 -5.24 7.15
CA LEU A 131 -8.68 -6.54 7.08
C LEU A 131 -10.15 -6.39 6.70
N ILE A 132 -10.86 -5.48 7.36
CA ILE A 132 -12.27 -5.20 7.05
C ILE A 132 -12.41 -4.73 5.59
N SER A 133 -11.52 -3.84 5.15
CA SER A 133 -11.60 -3.24 3.81
C SER A 133 -11.27 -4.24 2.72
N VAL A 134 -10.27 -5.10 2.92
CA VAL A 134 -9.93 -6.16 1.97
C VAL A 134 -11.07 -7.18 1.86
N TRP A 135 -11.73 -7.53 2.97
CA TRP A 135 -12.90 -8.41 2.93
C TRP A 135 -14.06 -7.79 2.15
N ILE A 136 -14.32 -6.49 2.35
CA ILE A 136 -15.33 -5.76 1.57
C ILE A 136 -14.98 -5.80 0.08
N VAL A 137 -13.72 -5.52 -0.29
CA VAL A 137 -13.27 -5.58 -1.69
C VAL A 137 -13.46 -6.99 -2.27
N ILE A 138 -13.03 -8.04 -1.57
CA ILE A 138 -13.16 -9.43 -2.01
C ILE A 138 -14.63 -9.82 -2.20
N LEU A 139 -15.51 -9.44 -1.27
CA LEU A 139 -16.95 -9.71 -1.38
C LEU A 139 -17.58 -8.95 -2.54
N ALA A 140 -17.20 -7.68 -2.73
CA ALA A 140 -17.69 -6.85 -3.83
C ALA A 140 -17.24 -7.35 -5.20
N THR A 141 -16.05 -7.95 -5.27
CA THR A 141 -15.46 -8.50 -6.50
C THR A 141 -16.36 -9.51 -7.19
N ARG A 142 -17.14 -10.30 -6.44
CA ARG A 142 -18.09 -11.26 -7.00
C ARG A 142 -19.16 -10.61 -7.89
N ASN A 143 -19.41 -9.32 -7.70
CA ASN A 143 -20.39 -8.53 -8.44
C ASN A 143 -19.73 -7.56 -9.43
N PHE A 144 -18.40 -7.45 -9.44
CA PHE A 144 -17.68 -6.57 -10.36
C PHE A 144 -17.46 -7.26 -11.71
N SER A 145 -18.50 -7.28 -12.55
CA SER A 145 -18.40 -7.79 -13.93
C SER A 145 -17.43 -6.99 -14.82
N ALA A 146 -17.17 -5.73 -14.47
CA ALA A 146 -16.27 -4.84 -15.20
C ALA A 146 -14.80 -4.93 -14.74
N LEU A 147 -14.50 -5.64 -13.65
CA LEU A 147 -13.14 -5.72 -13.08
C LEU A 147 -12.58 -7.13 -13.31
N SER A 148 -11.57 -7.23 -14.19
CA SER A 148 -10.94 -8.52 -14.50
C SER A 148 -9.86 -8.85 -13.49
N LEU A 149 -9.81 -10.11 -13.05
CA LEU A 149 -8.71 -10.62 -12.24
C LEU A 149 -7.42 -10.68 -13.07
N SER A 150 -6.30 -10.32 -12.46
CA SER A 150 -5.02 -10.33 -13.15
C SER A 150 -4.38 -11.72 -13.16
N PRO A 151 -4.02 -12.29 -14.33
CA PRO A 151 -3.26 -13.53 -14.40
C PRO A 151 -1.75 -13.30 -14.18
N ARG A 152 -1.28 -12.07 -13.92
CA ARG A 152 0.15 -11.73 -13.84
C ARG A 152 0.92 -12.52 -12.79
N THR A 153 0.31 -12.81 -11.65
CA THR A 153 0.98 -13.60 -10.60
C THR A 153 1.34 -15.00 -11.11
N ILE A 154 0.52 -15.56 -12.01
CA ILE A 154 0.76 -16.88 -12.62
C ILE A 154 1.83 -16.79 -13.72
N PHE A 155 1.86 -15.69 -14.49
CA PHE A 155 2.79 -15.49 -15.60
C PHE A 155 3.84 -14.39 -15.32
N PHE A 156 4.38 -14.34 -14.10
CA PHE A 156 5.23 -13.24 -13.66
C PHE A 156 6.48 -13.03 -14.54
N LEU A 157 7.13 -14.11 -14.99
CA LEU A 157 8.29 -14.03 -15.88
C LEU A 157 7.95 -13.38 -17.23
N ASN A 158 6.76 -13.62 -17.77
CA ASN A 158 6.32 -12.97 -19.01
C ASN A 158 6.13 -11.47 -18.82
N GLU A 159 5.69 -11.03 -17.64
CA GLU A 159 5.58 -9.60 -17.33
C GLU A 159 6.95 -8.96 -17.13
N LEU A 160 7.88 -9.61 -16.43
CA LEU A 160 9.27 -9.13 -16.35
C LEU A 160 9.88 -8.97 -17.75
N TYR A 161 9.63 -9.93 -18.64
CA TYR A 161 10.06 -9.87 -20.03
C TYR A 161 9.40 -8.71 -20.79
N LYS A 162 8.10 -8.46 -20.60
CA LYS A 162 7.43 -7.31 -21.22
C LYS A 162 7.97 -5.98 -20.70
N LEU A 163 8.33 -5.90 -19.43
CA LEU A 163 8.80 -4.66 -18.78
C LEU A 163 10.26 -4.32 -19.11
N GLY A 164 11.14 -5.31 -19.19
CA GLY A 164 12.56 -5.06 -19.49
C GLY A 164 13.32 -6.23 -20.09
N GLY A 165 12.60 -7.08 -20.83
CA GLY A 165 13.17 -8.11 -21.69
C GLY A 165 13.88 -9.23 -20.95
N SER A 166 14.80 -9.88 -21.66
CA SER A 166 15.55 -11.03 -21.15
C SER A 166 16.51 -10.67 -20.00
N GLN A 167 16.93 -9.41 -19.88
CA GLN A 167 17.82 -8.97 -18.80
C GLN A 167 17.15 -9.08 -17.43
N LEU A 168 15.92 -8.59 -17.30
CA LEU A 168 15.14 -8.66 -16.06
C LEU A 168 14.80 -10.10 -15.69
N VAL A 169 14.46 -10.93 -16.68
CA VAL A 169 14.23 -12.37 -16.47
C VAL A 169 15.49 -13.05 -15.96
N ARG A 170 16.65 -12.79 -16.59
CA ARG A 170 17.93 -13.38 -16.16
C ARG A 170 18.32 -12.95 -14.75
N LEU A 171 18.17 -11.67 -14.43
CA LEU A 171 18.50 -11.15 -13.10
C LEU A 171 17.62 -11.81 -12.01
N TYR A 172 16.34 -12.02 -12.30
CA TYR A 172 15.45 -12.79 -11.41
C TYR A 172 15.88 -14.26 -11.27
N GLU A 173 16.21 -14.93 -12.38
CA GLU A 173 16.70 -16.31 -12.34
C GLU A 173 18.04 -16.47 -11.62
N GLU A 174 18.96 -15.53 -11.80
CA GLU A 174 20.26 -15.50 -11.11
C GLU A 174 20.10 -15.26 -9.62
N SER A 175 19.20 -14.35 -9.22
CA SER A 175 18.85 -14.14 -7.82
C SER A 175 18.31 -15.43 -7.17
N ASN A 176 17.50 -16.21 -7.89
CA ASN A 176 16.97 -17.47 -7.38
C ASN A 176 17.99 -18.61 -7.29
N LYS A 177 19.15 -18.48 -7.95
CA LYS A 177 20.27 -19.44 -7.92
C LYS A 177 21.28 -19.15 -6.82
N LEU A 178 21.11 -18.06 -6.06
CA LEU A 178 21.99 -17.75 -4.92
C LEU A 178 22.01 -18.94 -3.93
N PRO A 179 23.19 -19.34 -3.43
CA PRO A 179 23.35 -20.45 -2.49
C PRO A 179 22.91 -20.03 -1.07
N ILE A 180 21.62 -19.75 -0.92
CA ILE A 180 21.01 -19.36 0.34
C ILE A 180 20.64 -20.65 1.10
N PRO A 181 20.94 -20.75 2.42
CA PRO A 181 20.48 -21.86 3.24
C PRO A 181 18.97 -22.09 3.09
N GLY A 182 18.55 -23.35 2.92
CA GLY A 182 17.15 -23.69 2.65
C GLY A 182 16.16 -23.15 3.69
N SER A 183 16.57 -23.07 4.96
CA SER A 183 15.76 -22.46 6.03
C SER A 183 15.47 -20.98 5.80
N ILE A 184 16.47 -20.21 5.35
CA ILE A 184 16.33 -18.78 5.05
C ILE A 184 15.48 -18.59 3.79
N LYS A 185 15.71 -19.42 2.77
CA LYS A 185 14.91 -19.38 1.54
C LYS A 185 13.43 -19.62 1.82
N ILE A 186 13.10 -20.69 2.56
CA ILE A 186 11.72 -21.01 2.93
C ILE A 186 11.10 -19.88 3.77
N TYR A 187 11.84 -19.33 4.72
CA TYR A 187 11.37 -18.21 5.53
C TYR A 187 11.01 -16.99 4.66
N LEU A 188 11.89 -16.60 3.74
CA LEU A 188 11.67 -15.46 2.84
C LEU A 188 10.54 -15.71 1.82
N GLU A 189 10.38 -16.95 1.35
CA GLU A 189 9.29 -17.31 0.43
C GLU A 189 7.93 -17.42 1.15
N SER A 190 7.91 -17.60 2.47
CA SER A 190 6.69 -17.69 3.28
C SER A 190 6.15 -16.35 3.81
N LEU A 191 6.95 -15.29 3.71
CA LEU A 191 6.62 -13.91 4.10
C LEU A 191 5.79 -13.19 3.04
#